data_AF-A0AA86DYC9-F1
#
_entry.id   AF-A0AA86DYC9-F1
#
_cell.length_a   1.000
_cell.length_b   1.000
_cell.length_c   1.000
_cell.angle_alpha   90.00
_cell.angle_beta   90.00
_cell.angle_gamma   90.00
#
_symmetry.space_group_name_H-M   'P 1'
#
loop_
_entity.id
_entity.type
_entity.pdbx_description
1 polymer ?
#
loop_
_entity_poly.entity_id
_entity_poly.type
_entity_poly.pdbx_seq_one_letter_code
_entity_poly.pdbx_strand_id
1 'polypeptide(L)'
;MKYLSDYMNDKQSALFDQYGVFFAFSQEQFLTARKEGVTYVDVGAGMIVPKEHVEVVMKSLDEIYQNGIKQDIAENGIDVIIKRELGNYECYYTGDISDAVEALEDYGISRDQVEKIFKNN
;
A
#
# COMPACT_ATOMS: atom_id res chain seq x y z
N MET A 1 -16.67 4.62 0.03
CA MET A 1 -15.49 5.52 0.07
C MET A 1 -14.33 4.77 -0.52
N LYS A 2 -13.46 5.43 -1.27
CA LYS A 2 -12.24 4.79 -1.76
C LYS A 2 -11.26 4.57 -0.60
N TYR A 3 -10.50 3.49 -0.68
CA TYR A 3 -9.33 3.24 0.17
C TYR A 3 -8.07 3.66 -0.56
N LEU A 4 -6.95 3.74 0.16
CA LEU A 4 -5.65 4.06 -0.43
C LEU A 4 -5.32 3.16 -1.63
N SER A 5 -5.64 1.87 -1.54
CA SER A 5 -5.43 0.89 -2.62
C SER A 5 -6.14 1.30 -3.92
N ASP A 6 -7.36 1.86 -3.85
CA ASP A 6 -8.09 2.31 -5.03
C ASP A 6 -7.37 3.44 -5.80
N TYR A 7 -6.50 4.20 -5.13
CA TYR A 7 -5.68 5.26 -5.74
C TYR A 7 -4.36 4.76 -6.35
N MET A 8 -3.96 3.54 -6.00
CA MET A 8 -2.65 2.95 -6.33
C MET A 8 -2.74 1.81 -7.34
N ASN A 9 -3.78 0.96 -7.25
CA ASN A 9 -3.87 -0.32 -7.95
C ASN A 9 -3.58 -0.21 -9.45
N ASP A 10 -4.20 0.74 -10.14
CA ASP A 10 -4.03 0.92 -11.60
C ASP A 10 -2.58 1.30 -11.96
N LYS A 11 -1.97 2.19 -11.17
CA LYS A 11 -0.58 2.66 -11.38
C LYS A 11 0.42 1.54 -11.08
N GLN A 12 0.19 0.77 -10.01
CA GLN A 12 1.03 -0.38 -9.67
C GLN A 12 0.95 -1.46 -10.75
N SER A 13 -0.26 -1.74 -11.26
CA SER A 13 -0.47 -2.73 -12.32
C SER A 13 0.27 -2.33 -13.60
N ALA A 14 0.14 -1.08 -14.03
CA ALA A 14 0.86 -0.54 -15.18
C ALA A 14 2.39 -0.58 -14.98
N LEU A 15 2.87 -0.28 -13.78
CA LEU A 15 4.30 -0.37 -13.42
C LEU A 15 4.81 -1.80 -13.55
N PHE A 16 4.05 -2.77 -13.04
CA PHE A 16 4.43 -4.17 -13.07
C PHE A 16 4.49 -4.72 -14.50
N ASP A 17 3.49 -4.41 -15.31
CA ASP A 17 3.46 -4.77 -16.73
C ASP A 17 4.64 -4.15 -17.49
N GLN A 18 4.94 -2.87 -17.23
CA GLN A 18 6.03 -2.15 -17.88
C GLN A 18 7.40 -2.78 -17.57
N TYR A 19 7.67 -3.10 -16.30
CA TYR A 19 8.99 -3.56 -15.86
C TYR A 19 9.12 -5.07 -15.74
N GLY A 20 8.07 -5.83 -16.10
CA GLY A 20 8.07 -7.29 -16.06
C GLY A 20 8.09 -7.85 -14.64
N VAL A 21 7.45 -7.16 -13.69
CA VAL A 21 7.28 -7.62 -12.31
C VAL A 21 6.16 -8.64 -12.28
N PHE A 22 6.32 -9.70 -11.49
CA PHE A 22 5.26 -10.66 -11.23
C PHE A 22 5.37 -11.20 -9.81
N PHE A 23 4.32 -11.89 -9.37
CA PHE A 23 4.30 -12.52 -8.04
C PHE A 23 4.43 -14.04 -8.16
N ALA A 24 5.30 -14.63 -7.34
CA ALA A 24 5.47 -16.07 -7.24
C ALA A 24 5.75 -16.48 -5.79
N PHE A 25 4.99 -17.46 -5.32
CA PHE A 25 5.11 -18.07 -3.99
C PHE A 25 5.58 -19.54 -4.08
N SER A 26 5.83 -20.03 -5.28
CA SER A 26 6.38 -21.34 -5.55
C SER A 26 7.36 -21.31 -6.73
N GLN A 27 8.21 -22.33 -6.80
CA GLN A 27 9.15 -22.48 -7.92
C GLN A 27 8.43 -22.64 -9.26
N GLU A 28 7.29 -23.34 -9.29
CA GLU A 28 6.50 -23.54 -10.51
C GLU A 28 5.93 -22.22 -11.04
N GLN A 29 5.40 -21.37 -10.16
CA GLN A 29 4.91 -20.04 -10.52
C GLN A 29 6.03 -19.17 -11.10
N PHE A 30 7.21 -19.20 -10.45
CA PHE A 30 8.40 -18.48 -10.94
C PHE A 30 8.84 -18.97 -12.32
N LEU A 31 8.95 -20.29 -12.52
CA LEU A 31 9.39 -20.87 -13.79
C LEU A 31 8.41 -20.58 -14.94
N THR A 32 7.12 -20.49 -14.65
CA THR A 32 6.07 -20.19 -15.64
C THR A 32 6.07 -18.72 -16.04
N ALA A 33 6.27 -17.81 -15.09
CA ALA A 33 6.20 -16.37 -15.35
C ALA A 33 7.52 -15.76 -15.86
N ARG A 34 8.68 -16.36 -15.51
CA ARG A 34 9.99 -15.82 -15.90
C ARG A 34 10.19 -15.87 -17.41
N LYS A 35 10.91 -14.88 -17.93
CA LYS A 35 11.46 -14.88 -19.30
C LYS A 35 12.87 -15.49 -19.31
N GLU A 36 13.17 -16.32 -20.29
CA GLU A 36 14.53 -16.87 -20.47
C GLU A 36 15.55 -15.75 -20.73
N GLY A 37 16.77 -15.92 -20.21
CA GLY A 37 17.85 -14.94 -20.34
C GLY A 37 17.77 -13.74 -19.38
N VAL A 38 16.66 -13.54 -18.67
CA VAL A 38 16.50 -12.46 -17.67
C VAL A 38 16.84 -12.98 -16.28
N THR A 39 17.63 -12.21 -15.52
CA THR A 39 17.92 -12.48 -14.12
C THR A 39 16.92 -11.75 -13.24
N TYR A 40 16.30 -12.48 -12.31
CA TYR A 40 15.30 -11.94 -11.38
C TYR A 40 15.81 -11.98 -9.94
N VAL A 41 15.25 -11.10 -9.12
CA VAL A 41 15.43 -11.11 -7.66
C VAL A 41 14.07 -11.08 -6.98
N ASP A 42 13.99 -11.76 -5.84
CA ASP A 42 12.86 -11.67 -4.92
C ASP A 42 13.10 -10.49 -3.98
N VAL A 43 12.19 -9.53 -3.97
CA VAL A 43 12.26 -8.33 -3.12
C VAL A 43 11.35 -8.42 -1.88
N GLY A 44 10.81 -9.60 -1.59
CA GLY A 44 9.90 -9.88 -0.49
C GLY A 44 8.44 -9.92 -0.92
N ALA A 45 7.57 -10.43 -0.02
CA ALA A 45 6.13 -10.58 -0.25
C ALA A 45 5.75 -11.37 -1.54
N GLY A 46 6.67 -12.20 -2.05
CA GLY A 46 6.51 -12.94 -3.29
C GLY A 46 6.68 -12.09 -4.55
N MET A 47 7.15 -10.85 -4.45
CA MET A 47 7.36 -9.94 -5.58
C MET A 47 8.70 -10.22 -6.26
N ILE A 48 8.64 -10.59 -7.53
CA ILE A 48 9.80 -10.94 -8.35
C ILE A 48 10.04 -9.86 -9.39
N VAL A 49 11.26 -9.33 -9.42
CA VAL A 49 11.63 -8.16 -10.23
C VAL A 49 12.87 -8.48 -11.08
N PRO A 50 12.91 -8.12 -12.37
CA PRO A 50 14.15 -8.15 -13.14
C PRO A 50 15.24 -7.34 -12.44
N LYS A 51 16.43 -7.92 -12.28
CA LYS A 51 17.52 -7.34 -11.48
C LYS A 51 17.90 -5.93 -11.91
N GLU A 52 17.83 -5.64 -13.21
CA GLU A 52 18.13 -4.33 -13.79
C GLU A 52 17.07 -3.24 -13.46
N HIS A 53 15.85 -3.63 -13.08
CA HIS A 53 14.74 -2.71 -12.82
C HIS A 53 14.43 -2.51 -11.33
N VAL A 54 15.15 -3.16 -10.42
CA VAL A 54 14.85 -3.13 -8.97
C VAL A 54 14.79 -1.69 -8.45
N GLU A 55 15.81 -0.88 -8.73
CA GLU A 55 15.88 0.49 -8.21
C GLU A 55 14.70 1.36 -8.70
N VAL A 56 14.40 1.30 -10.00
CA VAL A 56 13.31 2.10 -10.58
C VAL A 56 11.94 1.64 -10.11
N VAL A 57 11.73 0.33 -9.96
CA VAL A 57 10.46 -0.23 -9.48
C VAL A 57 10.22 0.17 -8.02
N MET A 58 11.21 0.00 -7.14
CA MET A 58 11.06 0.33 -5.72
C MET A 58 10.80 1.83 -5.51
N LYS A 59 11.54 2.69 -6.23
CA LYS A 59 11.31 4.13 -6.19
C LYS A 59 9.92 4.51 -6.72
N SER A 60 9.50 3.92 -7.83
CA SER A 60 8.18 4.22 -8.41
C SER A 60 7.04 3.75 -7.52
N LEU A 61 7.20 2.64 -6.80
CA LEU A 61 6.21 2.17 -5.82
C LEU A 61 6.06 3.14 -4.65
N ASP A 62 7.17 3.64 -4.10
CA ASP A 62 7.13 4.67 -3.05
C ASP A 62 6.46 5.95 -3.56
N GLU A 63 6.80 6.41 -4.76
CA GLU A 63 6.15 7.58 -5.37
C GLU A 63 4.64 7.37 -5.57
N ILE A 64 4.22 6.19 -6.03
CA ILE A 64 2.79 5.84 -6.19
C ILE A 64 2.08 5.88 -4.83
N TYR A 65 2.71 5.33 -3.79
CA TYR A 65 2.18 5.29 -2.43
C TYR A 65 2.00 6.70 -1.86
N GLN A 66 3.06 7.52 -1.88
CA GLN A 66 3.03 8.89 -1.40
C GLN A 66 2.03 9.77 -2.17
N ASN A 67 1.89 9.56 -3.49
CA ASN A 67 0.88 10.26 -4.29
C ASN A 67 -0.54 9.77 -3.99
N GLY A 68 -0.72 8.48 -3.70
CA GLY A 68 -2.00 7.93 -3.25
C GLY A 68 -2.47 8.57 -1.95
N ILE A 69 -1.59 8.69 -0.95
CA ILE A 69 -1.88 9.37 0.32
C ILE A 69 -2.31 10.81 0.08
N LYS A 70 -1.53 11.57 -0.70
CA LYS A 70 -1.85 12.98 -1.01
C LYS A 70 -3.23 13.11 -1.67
N GLN A 71 -3.56 12.20 -2.59
CA GLN A 71 -4.84 12.21 -3.27
C GLN A 71 -6.00 11.84 -2.33
N ASP A 72 -5.82 10.82 -1.48
CA ASP A 72 -6.83 10.42 -0.49
C ASP A 72 -7.13 11.59 0.47
N ILE A 73 -6.09 12.25 1.00
CA ILE A 73 -6.24 13.43 1.86
C ILE A 73 -6.96 14.57 1.12
N ALA A 74 -6.60 14.83 -0.14
CA ALA A 74 -7.22 15.90 -0.93
C ALA A 74 -8.70 15.64 -1.23
N GLU A 75 -9.09 14.39 -1.44
CA GLU A 75 -10.47 14.01 -1.81
C GLU A 75 -11.38 13.80 -0.59
N ASN A 76 -10.89 13.13 0.46
CA ASN A 76 -11.71 12.71 1.60
C ASN A 76 -11.49 13.58 2.85
N GLY A 77 -10.30 14.15 3.01
CA GLY A 77 -9.91 14.86 4.23
C GLY A 77 -9.59 13.93 5.40
N ILE A 78 -8.77 14.45 6.32
CA ILE A 78 -8.18 13.67 7.42
C ILE A 78 -9.23 13.05 8.34
N ASP A 79 -10.26 13.81 8.76
CA ASP A 79 -11.24 13.31 9.72
C ASP A 79 -12.03 12.11 9.20
N VAL A 80 -12.33 12.12 7.91
CA VAL A 80 -13.09 11.07 7.25
C VAL A 80 -12.24 9.82 7.05
N ILE A 81 -10.96 10.00 6.70
CA ILE A 81 -9.97 8.92 6.63
C ILE A 81 -9.81 8.25 8.00
N ILE A 82 -9.67 9.02 9.07
CA ILE A 82 -9.55 8.46 10.43
C ILE A 82 -10.78 7.62 10.78
N LYS A 83 -11.99 8.12 10.50
CA LYS A 83 -13.23 7.35 10.76
C LYS A 83 -13.28 6.05 9.96
N ARG A 84 -12.81 6.09 8.70
CA ARG A 84 -12.71 4.91 7.82
C ARG A 84 -11.78 3.86 8.43
N GLU A 85 -10.58 4.24 8.84
CA GLU A 85 -9.61 3.28 9.41
C GLU A 85 -10.02 2.77 10.78
N LEU A 86 -10.57 3.62 11.66
CA LEU A 86 -11.14 3.17 12.94
C LEU A 86 -12.26 2.13 12.75
N GLY A 87 -13.05 2.25 11.67
CA GLY A 87 -14.02 1.24 11.30
C GLY A 87 -13.39 -0.02 10.72
N ASN A 88 -12.37 0.12 9.88
CA ASN A 88 -11.65 -0.98 9.23
C ASN A 88 -10.96 -1.92 10.23
N TYR A 89 -10.37 -1.35 11.28
CA TYR A 89 -9.72 -2.09 12.37
C TYR A 89 -10.66 -2.42 13.53
N GLU A 90 -11.98 -2.28 13.33
CA GLU A 90 -13.02 -2.60 14.32
C GLU A 90 -12.83 -1.92 15.69
N CYS A 91 -12.14 -0.78 15.72
CA CYS A 91 -11.74 -0.10 16.95
C CYS A 91 -12.93 0.26 17.85
N TYR A 92 -14.10 0.55 17.26
CA TYR A 92 -15.32 0.85 18.02
C TYR A 92 -15.88 -0.35 18.79
N TYR A 93 -15.54 -1.57 18.38
CA TYR A 93 -15.92 -2.80 19.07
C TYR A 93 -14.84 -3.25 20.06
N THR A 94 -13.57 -3.16 19.67
CA THR A 94 -12.44 -3.62 20.49
C THR A 94 -12.02 -2.61 21.57
N GLY A 95 -12.25 -1.31 21.31
CA GLY A 95 -11.72 -0.21 22.13
C GLY A 95 -10.23 0.07 21.91
N ASP A 96 -9.55 -0.71 21.06
CA ASP A 96 -8.13 -0.52 20.74
C ASP A 96 -7.98 0.19 19.39
N ILE A 97 -7.26 1.30 19.39
CA ILE A 97 -7.00 2.13 18.20
C ILE A 97 -5.60 1.94 17.63
N SER A 98 -4.79 1.04 18.19
CA SER A 98 -3.36 0.97 17.88
C SER A 98 -3.07 0.63 16.42
N ASP A 99 -3.81 -0.34 15.85
CA ASP A 99 -3.66 -0.72 14.45
C ASP A 99 -4.07 0.43 13.50
N ALA A 100 -5.14 1.17 13.84
CA ALA A 100 -5.57 2.32 13.06
C ALA A 100 -4.57 3.49 13.16
N VAL A 101 -3.91 3.67 14.30
CA VAL A 101 -2.85 4.67 14.46
C VAL A 101 -1.64 4.30 13.59
N GLU A 102 -1.18 3.04 13.65
CA GLU A 102 -0.04 2.56 12.85
C GLU A 102 -0.30 2.73 11.35
N ALA A 103 -1.48 2.36 10.87
CA ALA A 103 -1.88 2.51 9.46
C ALA A 103 -1.92 3.96 8.98
N LEU A 104 -2.06 4.93 9.90
CA LEU A 104 -2.17 6.35 9.60
C LEU A 104 -0.87 7.13 9.86
N GLU A 105 0.21 6.47 10.30
CA GLU A 105 1.50 7.14 10.56
C GLU A 105 2.06 7.82 9.30
N ASP A 106 2.00 7.14 8.15
CA ASP A 106 2.47 7.66 6.87
C ASP A 106 1.62 8.83 6.33
N TYR A 107 0.40 9.00 6.85
CA TYR A 107 -0.43 10.18 6.57
C TYR A 107 0.01 11.41 7.39
N GLY A 108 0.95 11.25 8.32
CA GLY A 108 1.35 12.29 9.27
C GLY A 108 0.28 12.58 10.32
N ILE A 109 -0.64 11.64 10.57
CA ILE A 109 -1.74 11.78 11.52
C ILE A 109 -1.28 11.28 12.88
N SER A 110 -1.42 12.10 13.91
CA SER A 110 -1.00 11.72 15.27
C SER A 110 -2.05 10.86 15.98
N ARG A 111 -1.60 10.06 16.95
CA ARG A 111 -2.48 9.31 17.86
C ARG A 111 -3.54 10.21 18.51
N ASP A 112 -3.18 11.43 18.92
CA ASP A 112 -4.13 12.38 19.54
C ASP A 112 -5.27 12.76 18.59
N GLN A 113 -5.00 12.91 17.29
CA GLN A 113 -6.04 13.18 16.28
C GLN A 113 -6.98 11.98 16.15
N VAL A 114 -6.43 10.76 16.11
CA VAL A 114 -7.20 9.52 16.04
C VAL A 114 -8.07 9.35 17.29
N GLU A 115 -7.51 9.52 18.49
CA GLU A 115 -8.24 9.44 19.76
C GLU A 115 -9.38 10.44 19.86
N LYS A 116 -9.14 11.68 19.40
CA LYS A 116 -10.17 12.72 19.40
C LYS A 116 -11.38 12.32 18.57
N ILE A 117 -11.16 11.73 17.40
CA ILE A 117 -12.25 11.29 16.52
C ILE A 117 -12.93 10.05 17.09
N PHE A 118 -12.15 9.09 17.61
CA PHE A 118 -12.67 7.89 18.25
C PHE A 118 -13.64 8.22 19.40
N LYS A 119 -13.27 9.16 20.28
CA LYS A 119 -14.08 9.58 21.43
C LYS A 119 -15.33 10.41 21.06
N ASN A 120 -15.33 11.01 19.87
CA ASN A 120 -16.43 11.86 19.38
C ASN A 120 -17.39 11.11 18.43
N ASN A 121 -17.18 9.79 18.24
CA ASN A 121 -18.07 8.92 17.48
C ASN A 121 -19.11 8.26 18.39
#